data_AF-A0A2P4SM95-F1
#
_entry.id   AF-A0A2P4SM95-F1
#
_cell.length_a   1.000
_cell.length_b   1.000
_cell.length_c   1.000
_cell.angle_alpha   90.00
_cell.angle_beta   90.00
_cell.angle_gamma   90.00
#
_symmetry.space_group_name_H-M   'P 1'
#
loop_
_entity.id
_entity.type
_entity.pdbx_description
1 polymer ?
#
loop_
_entity_poly.entity_id
_entity_poly.type
_entity_poly.pdbx_seq_one_letter_code
_entity_poly.pdbx_strand_id
1 'polypeptide(L)'
;CFLLGPGISSYEHNTGALAKPLDECLNKVKERIPVHLHKSTSIYLGATAGMRLLRLQNETAANEVLASIQNYFRAQPFQFRGAHIITGPEEGVYGWITANYLMGNFLERNLWRAWVHPYGRETMGALDLGGASTQISFIPEDSQENFNNTVQVKLYGYNYNVYTYSFQCYGRDEAEKRLLALLLQKSSTNSSVDNPCYPRNYKTALSVKYVCGSLCTQSLRPTNYYPNQSVIFHGTGDPGLCQEMVSLLFNFTTCRNQEDCPFHGIHQPKVKGNFVAFSGFYYTINALNLSGHFSLTDFNSSMWFFCSQSWAQLQFMLPKSEEIYTRSYCFSANFIYYLLVRGYNFDAGNWPQIHFQKEVSNHCFFINFNPKMSRRKQKMQQPTKTLWL
;
A
#
# COMPACT_ATOMS: atom_id res chain seq x y z
N CYS A 1 -6.91 11.27 10.87
CA CYS A 1 -6.54 10.60 12.14
C CYS A 1 -5.73 9.36 11.77
N PHE A 2 -4.71 8.99 12.54
CA PHE A 2 -4.01 7.71 12.36
C PHE A 2 -4.51 6.75 13.44
N LEU A 3 -5.01 5.57 13.03
CA LEU A 3 -5.41 4.53 13.97
C LEU A 3 -4.15 3.93 14.60
N LEU A 4 -4.10 3.86 15.92
CA LEU A 4 -3.03 3.18 16.65
C LEU A 4 -3.33 1.67 16.70
N GLY A 5 -2.31 0.85 16.49
CA GLY A 5 -2.41 -0.61 16.51
C GLY A 5 -2.46 -1.25 15.12
N PRO A 6 -2.62 -2.58 15.05
CA PRO A 6 -2.59 -3.31 13.80
C PRO A 6 -3.87 -3.09 12.98
N GLY A 7 -3.83 -3.53 11.72
CA GLY A 7 -5.02 -3.53 10.86
C GLY A 7 -6.15 -4.40 11.43
N ILE A 8 -7.39 -4.11 11.02
CA ILE A 8 -8.60 -4.77 11.55
C ILE A 8 -8.61 -6.30 11.42
N SER A 9 -7.87 -6.87 10.46
CA SER A 9 -7.73 -8.32 10.30
C SER A 9 -7.02 -8.99 11.47
N SER A 10 -6.19 -8.27 12.23
CA SER A 10 -5.50 -8.81 13.41
C SER A 10 -6.42 -9.04 14.61
N TYR A 11 -7.68 -8.62 14.53
CA TYR A 11 -8.69 -8.78 15.57
C TYR A 11 -9.56 -10.03 15.37
N GLU A 12 -9.14 -10.97 14.51
CA GLU A 12 -9.84 -12.23 14.19
C GLU A 12 -10.26 -13.06 15.41
N HIS A 13 -9.56 -12.93 16.54
CA HIS A 13 -9.87 -13.64 17.79
C HIS A 13 -10.39 -12.74 18.91
N ASN A 14 -10.49 -11.43 18.69
CA ASN A 14 -10.95 -10.46 19.69
C ASN A 14 -11.57 -9.22 19.03
N THR A 15 -12.71 -9.40 18.37
CA THR A 15 -13.40 -8.34 17.64
C THR A 15 -13.92 -7.22 18.54
N GLY A 16 -14.10 -7.48 19.84
CA GLY A 16 -14.50 -6.46 20.82
C GLY A 16 -13.46 -5.37 21.06
N ALA A 17 -12.17 -5.68 20.84
CA ALA A 17 -11.08 -4.71 20.99
C ALA A 17 -11.00 -3.68 19.84
N LEU A 18 -11.80 -3.82 18.77
CA LEU A 18 -11.84 -2.89 17.63
C LEU A 18 -12.45 -1.53 17.97
N ALA A 19 -13.34 -1.46 18.96
CA ALA A 19 -14.06 -0.21 19.28
C ALA A 19 -13.10 0.89 19.77
N LYS A 20 -12.16 0.54 20.65
CA LYS A 20 -11.23 1.49 21.29
C LYS A 20 -10.39 2.29 20.28
N PRO A 21 -9.63 1.68 19.34
CA PRO A 21 -8.86 2.46 18.38
C PRO A 21 -9.75 3.29 17.45
N LEU A 22 -10.94 2.80 17.10
CA LEU A 22 -11.88 3.54 16.27
C LEU A 22 -12.46 4.77 16.99
N ASP A 23 -12.73 4.68 18.30
CA ASP A 23 -13.26 5.78 19.11
C ASP A 23 -12.31 6.98 19.12
N GLU A 24 -11.01 6.76 19.25
CA GLU A 24 -10.01 7.83 19.26
C GLU A 24 -10.05 8.67 17.97
N CYS A 25 -10.25 8.01 16.83
CA CYS A 25 -10.40 8.72 15.55
C CYS A 25 -11.78 9.32 15.36
N LEU A 26 -12.84 8.60 15.70
CA LEU A 26 -14.21 9.09 15.50
C LEU A 26 -14.58 10.24 16.41
N ASN A 27 -14.03 10.31 17.62
CA ASN A 27 -14.26 11.44 18.51
C ASN A 27 -13.68 12.74 17.92
N LYS A 28 -12.46 12.69 17.37
CA LYS A 28 -11.86 13.83 16.64
C LYS A 28 -12.71 14.24 15.43
N VAL A 29 -13.30 13.27 14.73
CA VAL A 29 -14.21 13.55 13.60
C VAL A 29 -15.49 14.23 14.09
N LYS A 30 -16.11 13.73 15.17
CA LYS A 30 -17.33 14.33 15.75
C LYS A 30 -17.09 15.76 16.22
N GLU A 31 -15.92 16.06 16.78
CA GLU A 31 -15.51 17.41 17.17
C GLU A 31 -15.34 18.34 15.96
N ARG A 32 -14.82 17.81 14.84
CA ARG A 32 -14.55 18.61 13.63
C ARG A 32 -15.81 18.90 12.81
N ILE A 33 -16.76 17.98 12.79
CA ILE A 33 -18.01 18.13 12.03
C ILE A 33 -19.07 18.78 12.93
N PRO A 34 -19.72 19.89 12.55
CA PRO A 34 -20.80 20.47 13.33
C PRO A 34 -21.91 19.44 13.63
N VAL A 35 -22.43 19.44 14.86
CA VAL A 35 -23.42 18.45 15.35
C VAL A 35 -24.64 18.33 14.44
N HIS A 36 -25.18 19.46 13.96
CA HIS A 36 -26.32 19.49 13.05
C HIS A 36 -26.03 18.83 11.68
N LEU A 37 -24.76 18.62 11.32
CA LEU A 37 -24.34 17.94 10.10
C LEU A 37 -24.10 16.44 10.29
N HIS A 38 -23.97 15.93 11.53
CA HIS A 38 -23.63 14.53 11.81
C HIS A 38 -24.57 13.55 11.08
N LYS A 39 -25.89 13.67 11.30
CA LYS A 39 -26.90 12.80 10.67
C LYS A 39 -26.91 12.83 9.14
N SER A 40 -26.40 13.92 8.54
CA SER A 40 -26.33 14.09 7.08
C SER A 40 -24.97 13.72 6.47
N THR A 41 -23.99 13.42 7.32
CA THR A 41 -22.64 13.06 6.91
C THR A 41 -22.57 11.56 6.71
N SER A 42 -22.27 11.12 5.49
CA SER A 42 -22.13 9.71 5.18
C SER A 42 -20.79 9.19 5.66
N ILE A 43 -20.77 7.99 6.25
CA ILE A 43 -19.55 7.30 6.66
C ILE A 43 -19.52 5.90 6.06
N TYR A 44 -18.35 5.49 5.62
CA TYR A 44 -18.10 4.24 4.94
C TYR A 44 -16.76 3.67 5.43
N LEU A 45 -16.61 2.35 5.35
CA LEU A 45 -15.34 1.68 5.59
C LEU A 45 -15.00 0.74 4.44
N GLY A 46 -13.79 0.85 3.92
CA GLY A 46 -13.25 -0.03 2.88
C GLY A 46 -12.08 -0.83 3.43
N ALA A 47 -12.27 -2.13 3.63
CA ALA A 47 -11.20 -3.02 4.04
C ALA A 47 -10.45 -3.57 2.81
N THR A 48 -9.12 -3.65 2.88
CA THR A 48 -8.26 -3.99 1.73
C THR A 48 -7.60 -5.37 1.88
N ALA A 49 -6.37 -5.52 1.39
CA ALA A 49 -5.65 -6.78 1.28
C ALA A 49 -5.53 -7.59 2.58
N GLY A 50 -5.41 -6.95 3.75
CA GLY A 50 -5.35 -7.69 5.03
C GLY A 50 -6.62 -8.48 5.31
N MET A 51 -7.79 -7.87 5.06
CA MET A 51 -9.07 -8.58 5.18
C MET A 51 -9.33 -9.52 4.00
N ARG A 52 -8.78 -9.26 2.81
CA ARG A 52 -8.78 -10.24 1.70
C ARG A 52 -8.05 -11.53 2.12
N LEU A 53 -6.87 -11.42 2.75
CA LEU A 53 -6.14 -12.58 3.30
C LEU A 53 -6.94 -13.29 4.38
N LEU A 54 -7.46 -12.54 5.36
CA LEU A 54 -8.26 -13.14 6.43
C LEU A 54 -9.46 -13.91 5.86
N ARG A 55 -10.19 -13.34 4.89
CA ARG A 55 -11.34 -14.01 4.27
C ARG A 55 -10.94 -15.30 3.54
N LEU A 56 -9.80 -15.30 2.84
CA LEU A 56 -9.27 -16.49 2.18
C LEU A 56 -8.83 -17.57 3.20
N GLN A 57 -8.37 -17.16 4.38
CA GLN A 57 -7.86 -18.07 5.41
C GLN A 57 -8.99 -18.61 6.30
N ASN A 58 -9.93 -17.76 6.66
CA ASN A 58 -11.06 -18.02 7.55
C ASN A 58 -12.18 -17.00 7.26
N GLU A 59 -13.10 -17.39 6.38
CA GLU A 59 -14.23 -16.54 5.98
C GLU A 59 -15.13 -16.15 7.16
N THR A 60 -15.38 -17.06 8.10
CA THR A 60 -16.18 -16.80 9.30
C THR A 60 -15.55 -15.68 10.13
N ALA A 61 -14.25 -15.76 10.43
CA ALA A 61 -13.56 -14.73 11.19
C ALA A 61 -13.55 -13.37 10.48
N ALA A 62 -13.38 -13.35 9.14
CA ALA A 62 -13.49 -12.12 8.36
C ALA A 62 -14.89 -11.49 8.47
N ASN A 63 -15.94 -12.30 8.40
CA ASN A 63 -17.32 -11.86 8.53
C ASN A 63 -17.64 -11.35 9.94
N GLU A 64 -17.10 -11.99 10.99
CA GLU A 64 -17.24 -11.53 12.37
C GLU A 64 -16.56 -10.18 12.61
N VAL A 65 -15.35 -9.98 12.09
CA VAL A 65 -14.65 -8.68 12.12
C VAL A 65 -15.47 -7.60 11.42
N LEU A 66 -15.97 -7.86 10.21
CA LEU A 66 -16.82 -6.91 9.46
C LEU A 66 -18.12 -6.62 10.21
N ALA A 67 -18.77 -7.62 10.80
CA ALA A 67 -20.00 -7.45 11.55
C ALA A 67 -19.78 -6.58 12.79
N SER A 68 -18.68 -6.79 13.53
CA SER A 68 -18.30 -5.94 14.68
C SER A 68 -18.14 -4.48 14.25
N ILE A 69 -17.42 -4.23 13.16
CA ILE A 69 -17.24 -2.90 12.58
C ILE A 69 -18.57 -2.28 12.17
N GLN A 70 -19.43 -3.03 11.48
CA GLN A 70 -20.73 -2.52 11.05
C GLN A 70 -21.60 -2.14 12.25
N ASN A 71 -21.64 -2.96 13.30
CA ASN A 71 -22.39 -2.68 14.52
C ASN A 71 -21.86 -1.43 15.21
N TYR A 72 -20.53 -1.32 15.32
CA TYR A 72 -19.89 -0.14 15.89
C TYR A 72 -20.24 1.14 15.11
N PHE A 73 -20.16 1.15 13.78
CA PHE A 73 -20.48 2.32 12.96
C PHE A 73 -21.97 2.66 12.91
N ARG A 74 -22.87 1.66 13.00
CA ARG A 74 -24.32 1.89 13.13
C ARG A 74 -24.69 2.63 14.42
N ALA A 75 -23.90 2.48 15.48
CA ALA A 75 -24.11 3.18 16.74
C ALA A 75 -23.59 4.64 16.74
N GLN A 76 -22.88 5.07 15.69
CA GLN A 76 -22.32 6.42 15.58
C GLN A 76 -23.35 7.43 15.03
N PRO A 77 -23.21 8.75 15.29
CA PRO A 77 -24.19 9.76 14.89
C PRO A 77 -24.17 10.10 13.38
N PHE A 78 -23.38 9.38 12.60
CA PHE A 78 -23.20 9.56 11.16
C PHE A 78 -24.11 8.62 10.37
N GLN A 79 -24.38 8.98 9.11
CA GLN A 79 -25.11 8.11 8.19
C GLN A 79 -24.19 7.00 7.68
N PHE A 80 -24.16 5.86 8.39
CA PHE A 80 -23.39 4.70 7.95
C PHE A 80 -23.94 4.12 6.65
N ARG A 81 -23.06 3.91 5.68
CA ARG A 81 -23.42 3.46 4.33
C ARG A 81 -22.91 2.07 3.98
N GLY A 82 -22.06 1.48 4.81
CA GLY A 82 -21.57 0.12 4.65
C GLY A 82 -20.09 -0.03 4.99
N ALA A 83 -19.71 -1.26 5.31
CA ALA A 83 -18.34 -1.71 5.47
C ALA A 83 -18.14 -2.93 4.57
N HIS A 84 -17.19 -2.86 3.65
CA HIS A 84 -16.96 -3.91 2.65
C HIS A 84 -15.48 -4.19 2.47
N ILE A 85 -15.14 -5.43 2.10
CA ILE A 85 -13.80 -5.77 1.62
C ILE A 85 -13.76 -5.45 0.14
N ILE A 86 -13.01 -4.42 -0.24
CA ILE A 86 -12.86 -4.02 -1.63
C ILE A 86 -11.91 -4.96 -2.37
N THR A 87 -12.16 -5.13 -3.67
CA THR A 87 -11.29 -5.92 -4.55
C THR A 87 -10.00 -5.17 -4.85
N GLY A 88 -8.97 -5.90 -5.30
CA GLY A 88 -7.70 -5.30 -5.71
C GLY A 88 -7.84 -4.26 -6.84
N PRO A 89 -8.58 -4.55 -7.92
CA PRO A 89 -8.85 -3.58 -8.98
C PRO A 89 -9.58 -2.32 -8.49
N GLU A 90 -10.59 -2.46 -7.62
CA GLU A 90 -11.28 -1.31 -7.01
C GLU A 90 -10.32 -0.44 -6.21
N GLU A 91 -9.47 -1.06 -5.38
CA GLU A 91 -8.45 -0.37 -4.59
C GLU A 91 -7.50 0.47 -5.46
N GLY A 92 -6.97 -0.13 -6.54
CA GLY A 92 -6.08 0.55 -7.48
C GLY A 92 -6.78 1.70 -8.23
N VAL A 93 -8.01 1.46 -8.72
CA VAL A 93 -8.79 2.50 -9.44
C VAL A 93 -9.15 3.66 -8.52
N TYR A 94 -9.54 3.41 -7.27
CA TYR A 94 -9.83 4.51 -6.33
C TYR A 94 -8.57 5.30 -5.96
N GLY A 95 -7.40 4.64 -5.86
CA GLY A 95 -6.10 5.31 -5.76
C GLY A 95 -5.83 6.22 -6.96
N TRP A 96 -6.03 5.72 -8.17
CA TRP A 96 -5.87 6.47 -9.42
C TRP A 96 -6.83 7.66 -9.55
N ILE A 97 -8.11 7.48 -9.19
CA ILE A 97 -9.11 8.56 -9.14
C ILE A 97 -8.67 9.63 -8.14
N THR A 98 -8.22 9.22 -6.96
CA THR A 98 -7.76 10.16 -5.91
C THR A 98 -6.56 10.96 -6.39
N ALA A 99 -5.57 10.28 -6.99
CA ALA A 99 -4.38 10.92 -7.55
C ALA A 99 -4.74 12.02 -8.55
N ASN A 100 -5.55 11.69 -9.55
CA ASN A 100 -5.93 12.62 -10.61
C ASN A 100 -6.91 13.71 -10.17
N TYR A 101 -7.76 13.43 -9.19
CA TYR A 101 -8.64 14.43 -8.61
C TYR A 101 -7.85 15.50 -7.86
N LEU A 102 -6.91 15.08 -6.99
CA LEU A 102 -6.09 16.00 -6.21
C LEU A 102 -5.12 16.80 -7.08
N MET A 103 -4.63 16.21 -8.16
CA MET A 103 -3.77 16.89 -9.15
C MET A 103 -4.57 17.78 -10.13
N GLY A 104 -5.90 17.74 -10.11
CA GLY A 104 -6.73 18.55 -11.01
C GLY A 104 -6.65 18.13 -12.48
N ASN A 105 -6.48 16.84 -12.75
CA ASN A 105 -6.28 16.34 -14.12
C ASN A 105 -7.58 16.04 -14.88
N PHE A 106 -8.73 15.99 -14.19
CA PHE A 106 -10.00 15.63 -14.82
C PHE A 106 -10.75 16.80 -15.47
N LEU A 107 -10.53 18.03 -14.99
CA LEU A 107 -11.30 19.20 -15.40
C LEU A 107 -10.42 20.45 -15.41
N GLU A 108 -10.64 21.31 -16.39
CA GLU A 108 -10.09 22.67 -16.44
C GLU A 108 -11.18 23.69 -16.79
N ARG A 109 -10.90 24.98 -16.57
CA ARG A 109 -11.83 26.04 -16.95
C ARG A 109 -11.45 26.57 -18.32
N ASN A 110 -12.42 26.57 -19.25
CA ASN A 110 -12.25 27.22 -20.54
C ASN A 110 -12.37 28.76 -20.43
N LEU A 111 -12.22 29.46 -21.57
CA LEU A 111 -12.37 30.92 -21.68
C LEU A 111 -13.71 31.44 -21.14
N TRP A 112 -14.77 30.62 -21.25
CA TRP A 112 -16.12 30.90 -20.74
C TRP A 112 -16.31 30.50 -19.28
N ARG A 113 -15.22 30.21 -18.55
CA ARG A 113 -15.26 29.86 -17.13
C ARG A 113 -16.03 28.56 -16.84
N ALA A 114 -16.37 27.79 -17.86
CA ALA A 114 -17.05 26.50 -17.77
C ALA A 114 -16.03 25.38 -17.56
N TRP A 115 -16.40 24.39 -16.74
CA TRP A 115 -15.59 23.20 -16.51
C TRP A 115 -15.70 22.25 -17.70
N VAL A 116 -14.56 21.94 -18.32
CA VAL A 116 -14.46 21.05 -19.47
C VAL A 116 -13.34 20.04 -19.24
N HIS A 117 -13.35 18.94 -19.97
CA HIS A 117 -12.20 18.03 -19.98
C HIS A 117 -10.99 18.74 -20.57
N PRO A 118 -9.81 18.64 -19.93
CA PRO A 118 -8.62 19.28 -20.45
C PRO A 118 -8.25 18.78 -21.84
N TYR A 119 -7.83 19.68 -22.73
CA TYR A 119 -7.30 19.27 -24.02
C TYR A 119 -5.82 18.87 -23.88
N GLY A 120 -5.50 17.61 -24.22
CA GLY A 120 -4.12 17.11 -24.22
C GLY A 120 -3.47 16.87 -22.85
N ARG A 121 -4.18 17.05 -21.73
CA ARG A 121 -3.66 16.69 -20.39
C ARG A 121 -3.78 15.19 -20.17
N GLU A 122 -2.65 14.54 -19.96
CA GLU A 122 -2.60 13.14 -19.55
C GLU A 122 -2.93 12.99 -18.06
N THR A 123 -3.52 11.86 -17.69
CA THR A 123 -3.74 11.49 -16.29
C THR A 123 -2.46 10.90 -15.69
N MET A 124 -2.25 11.13 -14.40
CA MET A 124 -1.19 10.48 -13.63
C MET A 124 -1.52 8.99 -13.44
N GLY A 125 -0.50 8.14 -13.50
CA GLY A 125 -0.55 6.80 -12.92
C GLY A 125 -0.51 6.86 -11.39
N ALA A 126 -0.91 5.77 -10.74
CA ALA A 126 -0.94 5.62 -9.29
C ALA A 126 -0.23 4.33 -8.88
N LEU A 127 0.68 4.44 -7.92
CA LEU A 127 1.41 3.35 -7.29
C LEU A 127 1.12 3.39 -5.78
N ASP A 128 0.49 2.34 -5.26
CA ASP A 128 0.15 2.23 -3.84
C ASP A 128 0.86 1.02 -3.24
N LEU A 129 1.60 1.23 -2.14
CA LEU A 129 2.23 0.14 -1.39
C LEU A 129 1.63 0.08 0.01
N GLY A 130 0.73 -0.87 0.21
CA GLY A 130 0.17 -1.20 1.52
C GLY A 130 0.98 -2.24 2.28
N GLY A 131 0.47 -2.66 3.44
CA GLY A 131 1.08 -3.73 4.24
C GLY A 131 0.95 -5.13 3.62
N ALA A 132 -0.17 -5.42 2.96
CA ALA A 132 -0.48 -6.76 2.43
C ALA A 132 -0.61 -6.87 0.90
N SER A 133 -0.68 -5.75 0.19
CA SER A 133 -0.64 -5.70 -1.28
C SER A 133 0.06 -4.45 -1.79
N THR A 134 0.40 -4.45 -3.07
CA THR A 134 0.77 -3.27 -3.85
C THR A 134 -0.09 -3.17 -5.10
N GLN A 135 -0.34 -1.96 -5.58
CA GLN A 135 -1.18 -1.67 -6.72
C GLN A 135 -0.44 -0.79 -7.72
N ILE A 136 -0.71 -1.04 -8.99
CA ILE A 136 -0.35 -0.17 -10.11
C ILE A 136 -1.62 0.12 -10.92
N SER A 137 -1.84 1.39 -11.26
CA SER A 137 -2.99 1.80 -12.06
C SER A 137 -2.66 2.99 -12.96
N PHE A 138 -2.90 2.88 -14.27
CA PHE A 138 -2.63 3.93 -15.25
C PHE A 138 -3.43 3.71 -16.54
N ILE A 139 -3.42 4.69 -17.43
CA ILE A 139 -4.01 4.55 -18.78
C ILE A 139 -2.87 4.21 -19.75
N PRO A 140 -2.88 3.03 -20.39
CA PRO A 140 -1.88 2.66 -21.39
C PRO A 140 -2.06 3.45 -22.70
N GLU A 141 -1.00 3.52 -23.51
CA GLU A 141 -1.02 4.19 -24.82
C GLU A 141 -2.00 3.54 -25.80
N ASP A 142 -1.92 2.21 -25.91
CA ASP A 142 -2.83 1.40 -26.74
C ASP A 142 -4.11 1.06 -25.99
N SER A 143 -4.88 2.10 -25.65
CA SER A 143 -6.18 2.00 -24.94
C SER A 143 -7.28 1.22 -25.68
N GLN A 144 -7.01 0.75 -26.90
CA GLN A 144 -7.90 -0.10 -27.70
C GLN A 144 -7.74 -1.59 -27.43
N GLU A 145 -6.62 -2.03 -26.85
CA GLU A 145 -6.49 -3.41 -26.41
C GLU A 145 -7.21 -3.58 -25.06
N ASN A 146 -8.30 -4.35 -25.06
CA ASN A 146 -8.97 -4.74 -23.84
C ASN A 146 -8.10 -5.78 -23.11
N PHE A 147 -7.09 -5.32 -22.37
CA PHE A 147 -6.34 -6.18 -21.48
C PHE A 147 -7.28 -6.75 -20.40
N ASN A 148 -7.07 -8.00 -19.98
CA ASN A 148 -7.86 -8.66 -18.92
C ASN A 148 -7.93 -7.86 -17.60
N ASN A 149 -6.98 -6.95 -17.38
CA ASN A 149 -6.84 -6.12 -16.18
C ASN A 149 -7.27 -4.66 -16.41
N THR A 150 -8.12 -4.38 -17.42
CA THR A 150 -8.63 -3.04 -17.71
C THR A 150 -10.00 -2.83 -17.05
N VAL A 151 -10.15 -1.74 -16.30
CA VAL A 151 -11.41 -1.31 -15.72
C VAL A 151 -11.85 -0.02 -16.39
N GLN A 152 -13.04 -0.04 -17.01
CA GLN A 152 -13.64 1.17 -17.56
C GLN A 152 -14.37 1.95 -16.45
N VAL A 153 -13.99 3.21 -16.26
CA VAL A 153 -14.67 4.15 -15.35
C VAL A 153 -15.21 5.36 -16.09
N LYS A 154 -16.38 5.85 -15.67
CA LYS A 154 -16.98 7.08 -16.20
C LYS A 154 -16.92 8.20 -15.19
N LEU A 155 -16.12 9.22 -15.46
CA LEU A 155 -15.90 10.37 -14.57
C LEU A 155 -16.21 11.64 -15.34
N TYR A 156 -17.06 12.50 -14.76
CA TYR A 156 -17.48 13.77 -15.37
C TYR A 156 -18.07 13.66 -16.79
N GLY A 157 -18.59 12.48 -17.16
CA GLY A 157 -19.13 12.20 -18.49
C GLY A 157 -18.16 11.55 -19.47
N TYR A 158 -16.87 11.45 -19.13
CA TYR A 158 -15.81 10.87 -19.94
C TYR A 158 -15.50 9.45 -19.48
N ASN A 159 -15.22 8.56 -20.45
CA ASN A 159 -14.83 7.19 -20.18
C ASN A 159 -13.30 7.11 -20.11
N TYR A 160 -12.78 6.37 -19.14
CA TYR A 160 -11.37 6.10 -18.96
C TYR A 160 -11.18 4.59 -18.86
N ASN A 161 -10.31 4.02 -19.71
CA ASN A 161 -9.92 2.62 -19.67
C ASN A 161 -8.65 2.52 -18.84
N VAL A 162 -8.78 2.19 -17.56
CA VAL A 162 -7.67 2.18 -16.60
C VAL A 162 -7.15 0.75 -16.48
N TYR A 163 -5.90 0.51 -16.87
CA TYR A 163 -5.21 -0.71 -16.46
C TYR A 163 -5.02 -0.67 -14.95
N THR A 164 -5.37 -1.74 -14.24
CA THR A 164 -5.19 -1.85 -12.80
C THR A 164 -4.85 -3.27 -12.39
N TYR A 165 -3.84 -3.42 -11.54
CA TYR A 165 -3.53 -4.71 -10.95
C TYR A 165 -3.11 -4.58 -9.49
N SER A 166 -3.49 -5.56 -8.67
CA SER A 166 -3.16 -5.64 -7.25
C SER A 166 -2.39 -6.92 -6.96
N PHE A 167 -1.12 -6.78 -6.61
CA PHE A 167 -0.28 -7.91 -6.23
C PHE A 167 -0.48 -8.21 -4.74
N GLN A 168 -1.40 -9.13 -4.46
CA GLN A 168 -1.61 -9.69 -3.12
C GLN A 168 -0.32 -10.38 -2.62
N CYS A 169 0.00 -10.26 -1.32
CA CYS A 169 1.24 -10.76 -0.71
C CYS A 169 2.54 -10.04 -1.14
N TYR A 170 2.40 -8.93 -1.87
CA TYR A 170 3.48 -8.01 -2.24
C TYR A 170 3.30 -6.62 -1.60
N GLY A 171 2.51 -6.55 -0.52
CA GLY A 171 2.60 -5.42 0.41
C GLY A 171 3.84 -5.55 1.28
N ARG A 172 4.30 -4.44 1.84
CA ARG A 172 5.55 -4.35 2.61
C ARG A 172 5.65 -5.40 3.71
N ASP A 173 4.63 -5.51 4.56
CA ASP A 173 4.65 -6.36 5.76
C ASP A 173 4.60 -7.85 5.39
N GLU A 174 3.75 -8.22 4.42
CA GLU A 174 3.64 -9.61 3.96
C GLU A 174 4.88 -10.04 3.16
N ALA A 175 5.48 -9.14 2.39
CA ALA A 175 6.75 -9.39 1.72
C ALA A 175 7.90 -9.55 2.73
N GLU A 176 7.93 -8.77 3.81
CA GLU A 176 8.92 -8.93 4.88
C GLU A 176 8.77 -10.28 5.58
N LYS A 177 7.53 -10.70 5.90
CA LYS A 177 7.27 -12.03 6.46
C LYS A 177 7.77 -13.14 5.55
N ARG A 178 7.60 -13.01 4.22
CA ARG A 178 8.15 -13.95 3.24
C ARG A 178 9.67 -13.99 3.28
N LEU A 179 10.35 -12.85 3.38
CA LEU A 179 11.80 -12.79 3.55
C LEU A 179 12.22 -13.52 4.85
N LEU A 180 11.57 -13.21 5.97
CA LEU A 180 11.87 -13.83 7.27
C LEU A 180 11.67 -15.35 7.23
N ALA A 181 10.61 -15.82 6.57
CA ALA A 181 10.34 -17.25 6.39
C ALA A 181 11.40 -17.92 5.49
N LEU A 182 11.85 -17.27 4.42
CA LEU A 182 12.95 -17.75 3.57
C LEU A 182 14.27 -17.85 4.33
N LEU A 183 14.61 -16.82 5.12
CA LEU A 183 15.82 -16.82 5.95
C LEU A 183 15.77 -17.96 6.99
N LEU A 184 14.61 -18.18 7.63
CA LEU A 184 14.41 -19.27 8.56
C LEU A 184 14.59 -20.64 7.89
N GLN A 185 14.06 -20.83 6.68
CA GLN A 185 14.22 -22.08 5.92
C GLN A 185 15.68 -22.35 5.53
N LYS A 186 16.44 -21.30 5.22
CA LYS A 186 17.86 -21.40 4.84
C LYS A 186 18.81 -21.52 6.05
N SER A 187 18.36 -21.18 7.26
CA SER A 187 19.19 -21.25 8.45
C SER A 187 19.50 -22.69 8.85
N SER A 188 20.73 -22.93 9.32
CA SER A 188 21.11 -24.21 9.93
C SER A 188 20.53 -24.41 11.33
N THR A 189 20.05 -23.34 11.98
CA THR A 189 19.43 -23.42 13.31
C THR A 189 18.01 -22.87 13.30
N ASN A 190 17.09 -23.55 13.98
CA ASN A 190 15.67 -23.18 14.05
C ASN A 190 15.37 -22.07 15.08
N SER A 191 16.38 -21.53 15.76
CA SER A 191 16.22 -20.58 16.87
C SER A 191 16.98 -19.27 16.67
N SER A 192 17.99 -19.23 15.80
CA SER A 192 18.81 -18.04 15.53
C SER A 192 19.06 -17.91 14.03
N VAL A 193 18.70 -16.76 13.47
CA VAL A 193 18.74 -16.52 12.02
C VAL A 193 19.35 -15.15 11.76
N ASP A 194 20.38 -15.12 10.92
CA ASP A 194 20.94 -13.85 10.44
C ASP A 194 20.01 -13.22 9.40
N ASN A 195 19.81 -11.91 9.51
CA ASN A 195 18.99 -11.13 8.62
C ASN A 195 19.82 -9.97 8.04
N PRO A 196 20.21 -10.07 6.75
CA PRO A 196 21.02 -9.04 6.11
C PRO A 196 20.29 -7.71 5.93
N CYS A 197 18.96 -7.75 5.87
CA CYS A 197 18.13 -6.56 5.72
C CYS A 197 17.83 -5.85 7.05
N TYR A 198 18.19 -6.45 8.20
CA TYR A 198 18.10 -5.78 9.49
C TYR A 198 19.39 -5.04 9.82
N PRO A 199 19.31 -3.90 10.53
CA PRO A 199 20.46 -3.06 10.82
C PRO A 199 21.52 -3.81 11.63
N ARG A 200 22.79 -3.50 11.39
CA ARG A 200 23.88 -4.17 12.12
C ARG A 200 23.71 -4.01 13.63
N ASN A 201 23.92 -5.10 14.37
CA ASN A 201 23.76 -5.20 15.83
C ASN A 201 22.32 -5.05 16.33
N TYR A 202 21.32 -5.09 15.44
CA TYR A 202 19.92 -5.22 15.85
C TYR A 202 19.60 -6.68 16.22
N LYS A 203 18.73 -6.87 17.21
CA LYS A 203 18.26 -8.20 17.62
C LYS A 203 16.79 -8.12 18.00
N THR A 204 15.99 -9.05 17.48
CA THR A 204 14.58 -9.18 17.86
C THR A 204 14.18 -10.64 17.97
N ALA A 205 13.27 -10.96 18.89
CA ALA A 205 12.59 -12.24 18.93
C ALA A 205 11.22 -12.10 18.26
N LEU A 206 10.89 -12.99 17.34
CA LEU A 206 9.60 -13.06 16.65
C LEU A 206 9.03 -14.47 16.78
N SER A 207 7.72 -14.58 17.00
CA SER A 207 7.08 -15.89 17.03
C SER A 207 7.02 -16.52 15.63
N VAL A 208 7.07 -17.85 15.55
CA VAL A 208 6.85 -18.57 14.29
C VAL A 208 5.46 -18.27 13.73
N LYS A 209 4.45 -18.00 14.57
CA LYS A 209 3.13 -17.51 14.11
C LYS A 209 3.23 -16.16 13.41
N TYR A 210 4.05 -15.23 13.90
CA TYR A 210 4.23 -13.92 13.24
C TYR A 210 4.87 -14.08 11.86
N VAL A 211 5.92 -14.91 11.77
CA VAL A 211 6.69 -15.12 10.53
C VAL A 211 5.89 -15.94 9.51
N CYS A 212 5.30 -17.05 9.95
CA CYS A 212 4.73 -18.06 9.05
C CYS A 212 3.20 -18.21 9.15
N GLY A 213 2.51 -17.44 9.99
CA GLY A 213 1.07 -17.59 10.24
C GLY A 213 0.17 -17.03 9.13
N SER A 214 0.71 -16.20 8.23
CA SER A 214 -0.01 -15.67 7.07
C SER A 214 -0.19 -16.74 5.98
N LEU A 215 -1.22 -16.58 5.14
CA LEU A 215 -1.34 -17.31 3.88
C LEU A 215 -0.15 -17.04 2.94
N CYS A 216 0.39 -15.83 2.97
CA CYS A 216 1.50 -15.42 2.09
C CYS A 216 2.80 -16.19 2.34
N THR A 217 2.92 -16.85 3.49
CA THR A 217 4.07 -17.65 3.92
C THR A 217 3.73 -19.13 4.07
N GLN A 218 2.55 -19.56 3.63
CA GLN A 218 2.07 -20.93 3.86
C GLN A 218 2.99 -21.99 3.23
N SER A 219 3.52 -21.73 2.03
CA SER A 219 4.46 -22.61 1.34
C SER A 219 5.85 -22.67 1.98
N LEU A 220 6.17 -21.71 2.85
CA LEU A 220 7.45 -21.59 3.54
C LEU A 220 7.37 -22.04 5.01
N ARG A 221 6.23 -22.59 5.44
CA ARG A 221 6.06 -23.08 6.82
C ARG A 221 7.00 -24.25 7.08
N PRO A 222 7.71 -24.27 8.22
CA PRO A 222 8.52 -25.43 8.61
C PRO A 222 7.62 -26.64 8.89
N THR A 223 8.12 -27.85 8.61
CA THR A 223 7.41 -29.11 8.86
C THR A 223 6.98 -29.26 10.32
N ASN A 224 7.87 -28.86 11.24
CA ASN A 224 7.58 -28.81 12.68
C ASN A 224 7.09 -27.40 13.06
N TYR A 225 5.82 -27.13 12.78
CA TYR A 225 5.22 -25.82 13.03
C TYR A 225 4.81 -25.66 14.51
N TYR A 226 5.63 -24.93 15.27
CA TYR A 226 5.33 -24.55 16.65
C TYR A 226 5.01 -23.04 16.73
N PRO A 227 3.73 -22.62 16.67
CA PRO A 227 3.36 -21.21 16.47
C PRO A 227 3.89 -20.26 17.54
N ASN A 228 4.03 -20.74 18.78
CA ASN A 228 4.48 -19.95 19.93
C ASN A 228 6.00 -19.98 20.13
N GLN A 229 6.73 -20.82 19.37
CA GLN A 229 8.18 -20.81 19.41
C GLN A 229 8.70 -19.46 18.93
N SER A 230 9.71 -18.93 19.62
CA SER A 230 10.38 -17.70 19.23
C SER A 230 11.64 -17.99 18.43
N VAL A 231 11.83 -17.21 17.37
CA VAL A 231 13.05 -17.19 16.55
C VAL A 231 13.72 -15.85 16.76
N ILE A 232 15.03 -15.88 17.01
CA ILE A 232 15.85 -14.70 17.18
C ILE A 232 16.42 -14.31 15.82
N PHE A 233 16.13 -13.10 15.37
CA PHE A 233 16.72 -12.52 14.17
C PHE A 233 17.84 -11.55 14.54
N HIS A 234 19.01 -11.74 13.92
CA HIS A 234 20.21 -10.93 14.11
C HIS A 234 20.46 -10.07 12.87
N GLY A 235 20.46 -8.75 13.02
CA GLY A 235 20.73 -7.83 11.93
C GLY A 235 22.22 -7.74 11.63
N THR A 236 22.60 -8.04 10.39
CA THR A 236 24.00 -7.96 9.95
C THR A 236 24.31 -6.66 9.20
N GLY A 237 23.29 -5.98 8.66
CA GLY A 237 23.46 -4.73 7.90
C GLY A 237 24.26 -4.91 6.62
N ASP A 238 24.00 -6.00 5.88
CA ASP A 238 24.69 -6.32 4.62
C ASP A 238 23.79 -5.95 3.42
N PRO A 239 24.07 -4.83 2.74
CA PRO A 239 23.24 -4.37 1.62
C PRO A 239 23.25 -5.35 0.43
N GLY A 240 24.39 -5.99 0.14
CA GLY A 240 24.52 -6.91 -0.99
C GLY A 240 23.72 -8.19 -0.77
N LEU A 241 23.87 -8.82 0.41
CA LEU A 241 23.10 -10.00 0.77
C LEU A 241 21.61 -9.68 0.96
N CYS A 242 21.26 -8.50 1.45
CA CYS A 242 19.86 -8.08 1.53
C CYS A 242 19.24 -8.00 0.12
N GLN A 243 19.96 -7.37 -0.82
CA GLN A 243 19.51 -7.25 -2.21
C GLN A 243 19.33 -8.63 -2.86
N GLU A 244 20.24 -9.58 -2.62
CA GLU A 244 20.12 -10.96 -3.10
C GLU A 244 18.90 -11.66 -2.50
N MET A 245 18.72 -11.60 -1.18
CA MET A 245 17.62 -12.29 -0.50
C MET A 245 16.25 -11.72 -0.88
N VAL A 246 16.15 -10.41 -1.09
CA VAL A 246 14.91 -9.76 -1.57
C VAL A 246 14.60 -10.16 -3.01
N SER A 247 15.61 -10.37 -3.86
CA SER A 247 15.39 -10.78 -5.25
C SER A 247 14.63 -12.11 -5.35
N LEU A 248 14.87 -13.03 -4.40
CA LEU A 248 14.22 -14.34 -4.33
C LEU A 248 12.71 -14.26 -4.05
N LEU A 249 12.20 -13.11 -3.62
CA LEU A 249 10.77 -12.90 -3.43
C LEU A 249 10.01 -12.78 -4.75
N PHE A 250 10.71 -12.51 -5.86
CA PHE A 250 10.09 -12.27 -7.16
C PHE A 250 10.40 -13.42 -8.12
N ASN A 251 9.37 -13.94 -8.78
CA ASN A 251 9.53 -14.90 -9.86
C ASN A 251 9.38 -14.22 -11.22
N PHE A 252 10.52 -13.94 -11.85
CA PHE A 252 10.60 -13.36 -13.19
C PHE A 252 10.62 -14.42 -14.32
N THR A 253 10.91 -15.69 -14.01
CA THR A 253 11.12 -16.72 -15.03
C THR A 253 9.82 -17.12 -15.73
N THR A 254 8.68 -17.02 -15.06
CA THR A 254 7.36 -17.29 -15.66
C THR A 254 7.02 -16.34 -16.80
N CYS A 255 7.60 -15.13 -16.80
CA CYS A 255 7.40 -14.13 -17.84
C CYS A 255 8.26 -14.38 -19.10
N ARG A 256 9.17 -15.37 -19.11
CA ARG A 256 10.04 -15.70 -20.26
C ARG A 256 10.74 -14.48 -20.90
N ASN A 257 11.08 -13.47 -20.09
CA ASN A 257 11.66 -12.18 -20.53
C ASN A 257 10.77 -11.34 -21.46
N GLN A 258 9.45 -11.53 -21.42
CA GLN A 258 8.51 -10.65 -22.09
C GLN A 258 8.46 -9.28 -21.41
N GLU A 259 8.56 -8.19 -22.19
CA GLU A 259 8.56 -6.82 -21.67
C GLU A 259 7.21 -6.40 -21.07
N ASP A 260 6.13 -7.02 -21.53
CA ASP A 260 4.75 -6.81 -21.07
C ASP A 260 4.36 -7.73 -19.91
N CYS A 261 5.34 -8.27 -19.18
CA CYS A 261 5.13 -9.12 -18.01
C CYS A 261 6.09 -8.73 -16.88
N PRO A 262 5.59 -8.12 -15.77
CA PRO A 262 6.44 -7.62 -14.72
C PRO A 262 7.04 -8.77 -13.91
N PHE A 263 6.19 -9.63 -13.35
CA PHE A 263 6.55 -10.88 -12.67
C PHE A 263 5.31 -11.78 -12.54
N HIS A 264 5.51 -13.06 -12.22
CA HIS A 264 4.44 -14.05 -11.99
C HIS A 264 3.53 -14.35 -13.20
N GLY A 265 3.96 -14.03 -14.43
CA GLY A 265 3.15 -14.30 -15.62
C GLY A 265 1.95 -13.37 -15.78
N ILE A 266 1.94 -12.24 -15.08
CA ILE A 266 0.87 -11.24 -15.16
C ILE A 266 1.16 -10.32 -16.33
N HIS A 267 0.20 -10.06 -17.20
CA HIS A 267 0.40 -9.08 -18.26
C HIS A 267 0.29 -7.64 -17.69
N GLN A 268 1.23 -6.77 -18.06
CA GLN A 268 1.28 -5.36 -17.74
C GLN A 268 1.71 -4.55 -18.98
N PRO A 269 0.90 -3.59 -19.45
CA PRO A 269 1.30 -2.67 -20.51
C PRO A 269 2.55 -1.87 -20.12
N LYS A 270 3.28 -1.37 -21.12
CA LYS A 270 4.41 -0.47 -20.88
C LYS A 270 3.97 0.75 -20.08
N VAL A 271 4.69 1.05 -19.01
CA VAL A 271 4.41 2.24 -18.19
C VAL A 271 4.63 3.50 -19.03
N LYS A 272 3.69 4.45 -18.94
CA LYS A 272 3.71 5.72 -19.67
C LYS A 272 3.21 6.84 -18.77
N GLY A 273 3.81 8.01 -18.93
CA GLY A 273 3.41 9.24 -18.26
C GLY A 273 3.89 9.31 -16.82
N ASN A 274 3.44 10.33 -16.10
CA ASN A 274 3.86 10.58 -14.72
C ASN A 274 3.06 9.70 -13.74
N PHE A 275 3.72 9.24 -12.68
CA PHE A 275 3.11 8.42 -11.64
C PHE A 275 3.21 9.11 -10.28
N VAL A 276 2.18 8.98 -9.45
CA VAL A 276 2.28 9.29 -8.01
C VAL A 276 2.46 7.98 -7.25
N ALA A 277 3.54 7.89 -6.49
CA ALA A 277 3.80 6.79 -5.56
C ALA A 277 3.56 7.23 -4.12
N PHE A 278 2.60 6.62 -3.45
CA PHE A 278 2.15 7.00 -2.10
C PHE A 278 2.17 5.81 -1.13
N SER A 279 1.67 6.03 0.09
CA SER A 279 1.70 5.03 1.18
C SER A 279 3.13 4.55 1.49
N GLY A 280 3.37 3.23 1.54
CA GLY A 280 4.65 2.63 1.88
C GLY A 280 5.80 3.06 0.97
N PHE A 281 5.52 3.46 -0.28
CA PHE A 281 6.52 4.05 -1.17
C PHE A 281 7.07 5.34 -0.57
N TYR A 282 6.20 6.32 -0.31
CA TYR A 282 6.58 7.62 0.25
C TYR A 282 7.33 7.47 1.58
N TYR A 283 6.80 6.69 2.52
CA TYR A 283 7.40 6.58 3.85
C TYR A 283 8.80 5.97 3.80
N THR A 284 9.05 5.01 2.90
CA THR A 284 10.38 4.43 2.71
C THR A 284 11.35 5.42 2.10
N ILE A 285 10.95 6.13 1.04
CA ILE A 285 11.78 7.16 0.40
C ILE A 285 12.13 8.29 1.39
N ASN A 286 11.15 8.73 2.18
CA ASN A 286 11.38 9.73 3.22
C ASN A 286 12.35 9.24 4.32
N ALA A 287 12.31 7.96 4.69
CA ALA A 287 13.25 7.38 5.66
C ALA A 287 14.70 7.33 5.13
N LEU A 288 14.87 7.22 3.81
CA LEU A 288 16.17 7.35 3.14
C LEU A 288 16.63 8.80 2.98
N ASN A 289 15.90 9.77 3.54
CA ASN A 289 16.15 11.21 3.39
C ASN A 289 16.13 11.69 1.92
N LEU A 290 15.30 11.05 1.10
CA LEU A 290 15.06 11.45 -0.28
C LEU A 290 13.73 12.20 -0.37
N SER A 291 13.70 13.27 -1.16
CA SER A 291 12.50 14.07 -1.40
C SER A 291 12.60 14.79 -2.74
N GLY A 292 11.46 15.24 -3.27
CA GLY A 292 11.42 15.93 -4.57
C GLY A 292 11.84 15.01 -5.72
N HIS A 293 12.66 15.55 -6.63
CA HIS A 293 13.20 14.82 -7.78
C HIS A 293 14.60 14.29 -7.47
N PHE A 294 14.81 13.00 -7.70
CA PHE A 294 16.10 12.32 -7.52
C PHE A 294 16.24 11.21 -8.56
N SER A 295 17.47 10.88 -8.94
CA SER A 295 17.76 9.85 -9.92
C SER A 295 17.64 8.45 -9.31
N LEU A 296 17.55 7.42 -10.17
CA LEU A 296 17.65 6.03 -9.73
C LEU A 296 19.00 5.74 -9.06
N THR A 297 20.06 6.41 -9.48
CA THR A 297 21.39 6.30 -8.85
C THR A 297 21.41 6.88 -7.45
N ASP A 298 20.74 8.01 -7.20
CA ASP A 298 20.61 8.60 -5.87
C ASP A 298 19.83 7.65 -4.95
N PHE A 299 18.74 7.05 -5.46
CA PHE A 299 17.97 6.05 -4.73
C PHE A 299 18.82 4.85 -4.30
N ASN A 300 19.55 4.26 -5.25
CA ASN A 300 20.41 3.10 -4.97
C ASN A 300 21.52 3.44 -3.98
N SER A 301 22.13 4.62 -4.09
CA SER A 301 23.21 5.07 -3.20
C SER A 301 22.70 5.30 -1.78
N SER A 302 21.55 5.97 -1.62
CA SER A 302 20.91 6.20 -0.33
C SER A 302 20.44 4.90 0.32
N MET A 303 19.89 3.97 -0.47
CA MET A 303 19.52 2.63 -0.01
C MET A 303 20.74 1.87 0.51
N TRP A 304 21.83 1.82 -0.26
CA TRP A 304 23.06 1.13 0.13
C TRP A 304 23.65 1.72 1.42
N PHE A 305 23.72 3.05 1.50
CA PHE A 305 24.17 3.76 2.68
C PHE A 305 23.31 3.43 3.91
N PHE A 306 21.99 3.49 3.78
CA PHE A 306 21.05 3.21 4.87
C PHE A 306 21.20 1.76 5.39
N CYS A 307 21.26 0.79 4.47
CA CYS A 307 21.40 -0.62 4.81
C CYS A 307 22.72 -0.96 5.53
N SER A 308 23.76 -0.16 5.34
CA SER A 308 25.08 -0.35 5.99
C SER A 308 25.14 0.20 7.43
N GLN A 309 24.08 0.86 7.91
CA GLN A 309 24.07 1.48 9.23
C GLN A 309 23.82 0.48 10.36
N SER A 310 24.36 0.78 11.54
CA SER A 310 24.02 0.07 12.77
C SER A 310 22.69 0.54 13.35
N TRP A 311 22.09 -0.29 14.20
CA TRP A 311 20.85 0.05 14.90
C TRP A 311 20.94 1.40 15.63
N ALA A 312 22.03 1.65 16.37
CA ALA A 312 22.23 2.89 17.11
C ALA A 312 22.28 4.13 16.21
N GLN A 313 22.89 4.03 15.03
CA GLN A 313 22.94 5.12 14.06
C GLN A 313 21.56 5.41 13.48
N LEU A 314 20.78 4.37 13.15
CA LEU A 314 19.43 4.55 12.63
C LEU A 314 18.47 5.17 13.66
N GLN A 315 18.63 4.84 14.94
CA GLN A 315 17.87 5.50 16.02
C GLN A 315 18.17 7.01 16.09
N PHE A 316 19.42 7.42 15.81
CA PHE A 316 19.78 8.83 15.72
C PHE A 316 19.24 9.50 14.45
N MET A 317 19.30 8.81 13.31
CA MET A 317 18.81 9.33 12.03
C MET A 317 17.28 9.45 11.98
N LEU A 318 16.56 8.54 12.65
CA LEU A 318 15.10 8.45 12.66
C LEU A 318 14.53 8.44 14.08
N PRO A 319 14.75 9.50 14.89
CA PRO A 319 14.47 9.48 16.33
C PRO A 319 12.98 9.39 16.69
N LYS A 320 12.09 9.71 15.73
CA LYS A 320 10.63 9.66 15.90
C LYS A 320 9.99 8.42 15.27
N SER A 321 10.78 7.57 14.63
CA SER A 321 10.28 6.37 13.95
C SER A 321 10.18 5.21 14.93
N GLU A 322 9.07 4.48 14.90
CA GLU A 322 8.90 3.29 15.72
C GLU A 322 9.86 2.18 15.28
N GLU A 323 10.26 1.34 16.24
CA GLU A 323 11.23 0.27 16.03
C GLU A 323 10.90 -0.62 14.83
N ILE A 324 9.63 -1.02 14.71
CA ILE A 324 9.14 -1.92 13.65
C ILE A 324 9.30 -1.35 12.24
N TYR A 325 9.28 -0.03 12.09
CA TYR A 325 9.52 0.60 10.79
C TYR A 325 11.02 0.79 10.56
N THR A 326 11.73 1.33 11.56
CA THR A 326 13.17 1.62 11.48
C THR A 326 13.98 0.38 11.11
N ARG A 327 13.69 -0.78 11.71
CA ARG A 327 14.40 -2.03 11.43
C ARG A 327 14.17 -2.57 10.02
N SER A 328 13.06 -2.19 9.38
CA SER A 328 12.59 -2.80 8.13
C SER A 328 12.75 -1.90 6.91
N TYR A 329 13.25 -0.67 7.05
CA TYR A 329 13.42 0.25 5.92
C TYR A 329 14.48 -0.20 4.91
N CYS A 330 15.55 -0.88 5.34
CA CYS A 330 16.53 -1.46 4.42
C CYS A 330 15.89 -2.55 3.53
N PHE A 331 15.10 -3.46 4.13
CA PHE A 331 14.26 -4.40 3.40
C PHE A 331 13.31 -3.67 2.44
N SER A 332 12.58 -2.67 2.95
CA SER A 332 11.55 -1.96 2.20
C SER A 332 12.13 -1.24 0.96
N ALA A 333 13.32 -0.65 1.10
CA ALA A 333 14.02 0.02 0.01
C ALA A 333 14.45 -0.96 -1.09
N ASN A 334 15.05 -2.09 -0.72
CA ASN A 334 15.39 -3.16 -1.67
C ASN A 334 14.13 -3.74 -2.33
N PHE A 335 13.04 -3.91 -1.57
CA PHE A 335 11.78 -4.41 -2.09
C PHE A 335 11.18 -3.43 -3.11
N ILE A 336 11.18 -2.13 -2.82
CA ILE A 336 10.75 -1.08 -3.76
C ILE A 336 11.63 -1.06 -5.01
N TYR A 337 12.95 -1.22 -4.88
CA TYR A 337 13.85 -1.32 -6.03
C TYR A 337 13.41 -2.46 -6.96
N TYR A 338 13.29 -3.68 -6.44
CA TYR A 338 12.87 -4.82 -7.27
C TYR A 338 11.45 -4.64 -7.82
N LEU A 339 10.52 -4.10 -7.02
CA LEU A 339 9.14 -3.91 -7.45
C LEU A 339 9.04 -2.88 -8.59
N LEU A 340 9.67 -1.71 -8.47
CA LEU A 340 9.58 -0.65 -9.47
C LEU A 340 10.46 -0.95 -10.68
N VAL A 341 11.72 -1.33 -10.45
CA VAL A 341 12.72 -1.45 -11.53
C VAL A 341 12.62 -2.76 -12.27
N ARG A 342 12.52 -3.87 -11.52
CA ARG A 342 12.50 -5.22 -12.10
C ARG A 342 11.09 -5.73 -12.35
N GLY A 343 10.13 -5.30 -11.54
CA GLY A 343 8.72 -5.61 -11.70
C GLY A 343 8.08 -4.65 -12.70
N TYR A 344 7.85 -3.40 -12.32
CA TYR A 344 7.08 -2.46 -13.15
C TYR A 344 7.83 -1.85 -14.32
N ASN A 345 9.08 -2.27 -14.57
CA ASN A 345 9.93 -1.82 -15.66
C ASN A 345 10.18 -0.30 -15.68
N PHE A 346 10.34 0.30 -14.49
CA PHE A 346 10.90 1.64 -14.39
C PHE A 346 12.43 1.58 -14.50
N ASP A 347 13.01 2.31 -15.44
CA ASP A 347 14.45 2.41 -15.68
C ASP A 347 14.96 3.83 -15.42
N ALA A 348 16.25 4.07 -15.67
CA ALA A 348 16.84 5.41 -15.46
C ALA A 348 16.20 6.51 -16.34
N GLY A 349 15.62 6.15 -17.49
CA GLY A 349 14.98 7.08 -18.42
C GLY A 349 13.59 7.52 -17.99
N ASN A 350 12.80 6.61 -17.40
CA ASN A 350 11.43 6.92 -16.93
C ASN A 350 11.31 7.09 -15.40
N TRP A 351 12.34 6.78 -14.60
CA TRP A 351 12.34 7.03 -13.15
C TRP A 351 11.96 8.46 -12.75
N PRO A 352 12.41 9.53 -13.45
CA PRO A 352 12.03 10.90 -13.10
C PRO A 352 10.52 11.19 -13.18
N GLN A 353 9.74 10.31 -13.82
CA GLN A 353 8.29 10.39 -13.94
C GLN A 353 7.57 9.92 -12.67
N ILE A 354 8.29 9.30 -11.70
CA ILE A 354 7.71 8.85 -10.44
C ILE A 354 7.83 9.94 -9.38
N HIS A 355 6.69 10.40 -8.89
CA HIS A 355 6.60 11.39 -7.83
C HIS A 355 6.19 10.70 -6.51
N PHE A 356 7.15 10.56 -5.60
CA PHE A 356 6.90 10.00 -4.27
C PHE A 356 6.25 11.07 -3.37
N GLN A 357 4.96 10.93 -3.09
CA GLN A 357 4.19 11.97 -2.39
C GLN A 357 3.24 11.40 -1.35
N LYS A 358 3.13 12.10 -0.21
CA LYS A 358 2.14 11.83 0.82
C LYS A 358 0.84 12.60 0.60
N GLU A 359 0.93 13.84 0.13
CA GLU A 359 -0.20 14.76 0.07
C GLU A 359 -0.03 15.86 -0.98
N VAL A 360 -1.17 16.41 -1.43
CA VAL A 360 -1.25 17.61 -2.26
C VAL A 360 -2.26 18.57 -1.64
N SER A 361 -1.87 19.84 -1.48
CA SER A 361 -2.72 20.89 -0.90
C SER A 361 -3.36 20.50 0.45
N ASN A 362 -2.57 19.91 1.35
CA ASN A 362 -3.01 19.37 2.66
C ASN A 362 -4.03 18.22 2.59
N HIS A 363 -4.19 17.58 1.42
CA HIS A 363 -4.99 16.38 1.24
C HIS A 363 -4.06 15.21 0.95
N CYS A 364 -4.04 14.22 1.84
CA CYS A 364 -3.21 13.06 1.66
C CYS A 364 -3.71 12.15 0.53
N PHE A 365 -2.78 11.55 -0.21
CA PHE A 365 -3.09 10.43 -1.10
C PHE A 365 -3.44 9.21 -0.24
N PHE A 366 -4.70 8.82 -0.31
CA PHE A 366 -5.22 7.59 0.26
C PHE A 366 -6.30 7.06 -0.69
N ILE A 367 -6.62 5.77 -0.58
CA ILE A 367 -7.72 5.14 -1.30
C ILE A 367 -9.03 5.77 -0.81
N ASN A 368 -9.47 6.83 -1.47
CA ASN A 368 -10.77 7.45 -1.22
C ASN A 368 -11.78 6.89 -2.22
N PHE A 369 -12.63 5.99 -1.76
CA PHE A 369 -13.84 5.68 -2.50
C PHE A 369 -14.72 6.93 -2.47
N ASN A 370 -15.31 7.41 -3.56
CA ASN A 370 -16.41 8.36 -3.46
C ASN A 370 -17.45 8.05 -4.53
N PRO A 371 -18.47 7.24 -4.22
CA PRO A 371 -19.50 6.89 -5.19
C PRO A 371 -20.30 8.13 -5.67
N LYS A 372 -20.17 9.29 -5.00
CA LYS A 372 -20.76 10.56 -5.47
C LYS A 372 -19.88 11.30 -6.48
N MET A 373 -18.58 11.00 -6.60
CA MET A 373 -17.72 11.59 -7.64
C MET A 373 -18.18 11.16 -9.05
N SER A 374 -18.69 9.94 -9.22
CA SER A 374 -19.20 9.49 -10.54
C SER A 374 -20.61 10.01 -10.86
N ARG A 375 -21.38 10.50 -9.89
CA ARG A 375 -22.83 10.77 -10.05
C ARG A 375 -23.28 12.24 -10.02
N ARG A 376 -22.43 13.22 -9.65
CA ARG A 376 -22.88 14.63 -9.55
C ARG A 376 -22.32 15.50 -10.67
N LYS A 377 -23.13 15.68 -11.72
CA LYS A 377 -22.89 16.58 -12.86
C LYS A 377 -22.96 18.10 -12.54
N GLN A 378 -23.23 18.57 -11.31
CA GLN A 378 -23.59 19.99 -11.14
C GLN A 378 -23.41 20.70 -9.78
N LYS A 379 -22.62 20.19 -8.82
CA LYS A 379 -22.31 20.98 -7.59
C LYS A 379 -20.83 20.90 -7.23
N MET A 380 -20.02 21.68 -7.94
CA MET A 380 -18.56 21.81 -7.80
C MET A 380 -18.12 22.78 -6.67
N GLN A 381 -18.93 23.00 -5.64
CA GLN A 381 -18.60 23.97 -4.58
C GLN A 381 -18.95 23.55 -3.15
N GLN A 382 -19.35 22.30 -2.89
CA GLN A 382 -19.54 21.84 -1.51
C GLN A 382 -18.57 20.71 -1.19
N PRO A 383 -17.78 20.79 -0.09
CA PRO A 383 -17.08 19.63 0.43
C PRO A 383 -18.12 18.52 0.58
N THR A 384 -17.88 17.37 -0.03
CA THR A 384 -18.78 16.23 0.14
C THR A 384 -18.81 15.91 1.62
N LYS A 385 -20.00 15.92 2.24
CA LYS A 385 -20.24 15.43 3.60
C LYS A 385 -20.09 13.90 3.64
N THR A 386 -18.91 13.42 3.28
CA THR A 386 -18.58 12.02 3.24
C THR A 386 -17.24 11.86 3.94
N LEU A 387 -17.23 11.05 5.00
CA LEU A 387 -16.05 10.64 5.72
C LEU A 387 -15.68 9.21 5.30
N TRP A 388 -14.38 9.00 5.07
CA TRP A 388 -13.78 7.69 4.83
C TRP A 388 -12.82 7.38 5.97
N LEU A 389 -12.92 6.14 6.47
CA LEU A 389 -12.02 5.57 7.46
C LEU A 389 -11.45 4.26 6.94
#